data_AF-A0A561DXB9-F1
#
_entry.id   AF-A0A561DXB9-F1
#
_cell.length_a   1.000
_cell.length_b   1.000
_cell.length_c   1.000
_cell.angle_alpha   90.00
_cell.angle_beta   90.00
_cell.angle_gamma   90.00
#
_symmetry.space_group_name_H-M   'P 1'
#
loop_
_entity.id
_entity.type
_entity.pdbx_description
1 polymer ?
#
loop_
_entity_poly.entity_id
_entity_poly.type
_entity_poly.pdbx_seq_one_letter_code
_entity_poly.pdbx_strand_id
1 'polypeptide(L)'
;MDTPFLFYKIHQGDVDPIDYINWALKMLENNNDSFSLNIHSSLSEPLNIFEVEDYFKRALSELKLQEPAFEECAEYYIQQLAKRIFKEEDSAIDLAYKIDEIVRELDISEGLEGWYNISEMIDDFFDMEIIFQT
;
A
#
# COMPACT_ATOMS: atom_id res chain seq x y z
N MET A 1 2.26 8.54 5.20
CA MET A 1 1.88 7.55 4.16
C MET A 1 1.93 8.22 2.81
N ASP A 2 2.47 7.57 1.79
CA ASP A 2 2.52 8.14 0.43
C ASP A 2 1.15 8.04 -0.25
N THR A 3 0.84 8.98 -1.16
CA THR A 3 -0.46 9.07 -1.83
C THR A 3 -0.88 7.77 -2.53
N PRO A 4 -0.06 7.12 -3.38
CA PRO A 4 -0.48 5.88 -4.04
C PRO A 4 -0.77 4.75 -3.05
N PHE A 5 -0.05 4.71 -1.93
CA PHE A 5 -0.29 3.69 -0.90
C PHE A 5 -1.62 3.93 -0.16
N LEU A 6 -1.95 5.19 0.19
CA LEU A 6 -3.25 5.51 0.77
C LEU A 6 -4.39 5.12 -0.18
N PHE A 7 -4.29 5.49 -1.46
CA PHE A 7 -5.31 5.13 -2.45
C PHE A 7 -5.44 3.62 -2.67
N TYR A 8 -4.34 2.87 -2.64
CA TYR A 8 -4.39 1.40 -2.65
C TYR A 8 -5.26 0.86 -1.48
N LYS A 9 -5.03 1.35 -0.25
CA LYS A 9 -5.84 0.94 0.92
C LYS A 9 -7.32 1.33 0.75
N ILE A 10 -7.60 2.51 0.18
CA ILE A 10 -8.96 2.97 -0.11
C ILE A 10 -9.65 2.00 -1.09
N HIS A 11 -8.99 1.62 -2.19
CA HIS A 11 -9.54 0.70 -3.18
C HIS A 11 -9.81 -0.69 -2.61
N GLN A 12 -8.95 -1.16 -1.70
CA GLN A 12 -9.09 -2.46 -1.02
C GLN A 12 -10.12 -2.43 0.12
N GLY A 13 -10.62 -1.24 0.51
CA GLY A 13 -11.53 -1.10 1.65
C GLY A 13 -10.88 -1.38 3.01
N ASP A 14 -9.55 -1.31 3.10
CA ASP A 14 -8.74 -1.59 4.30
C ASP A 14 -8.15 -0.31 4.92
N VAL A 15 -8.67 0.86 4.54
CA VAL A 15 -8.19 2.16 5.03
C VAL A 15 -8.75 2.48 6.42
N ASP A 16 -7.87 2.87 7.33
CA ASP A 16 -8.23 3.35 8.66
C ASP A 16 -8.22 4.88 8.71
N PRO A 17 -8.99 5.53 9.61
CA PRO A 17 -8.95 6.99 9.78
C PRO A 17 -7.54 7.54 10.01
N ILE A 18 -6.68 6.80 10.70
CA ILE A 18 -5.30 7.20 10.99
C ILE A 18 -4.41 7.24 9.74
N ASP A 19 -4.72 6.47 8.69
CA ASP A 19 -3.94 6.45 7.44
C ASP A 19 -4.02 7.79 6.72
N TYR A 20 -5.19 8.42 6.74
CA TYR A 20 -5.41 9.76 6.20
C TYR A 20 -4.59 10.82 6.96
N ILE A 21 -4.51 10.71 8.29
CA ILE A 21 -3.67 11.60 9.11
C ILE A 21 -2.19 11.38 8.79
N ASN A 22 -1.76 10.13 8.70
CA ASN A 22 -0.39 9.78 8.32
C ASN A 22 -0.04 10.28 6.91
N TRP A 23 -1.00 10.28 6.00
CA TRP A 23 -0.86 10.90 4.68
C TRP A 23 -0.71 12.42 4.81
N ALA A 24 -1.56 13.09 5.58
CA ALA A 24 -1.52 14.53 5.77
C ALA A 24 -0.16 15.00 6.30
N LEU A 25 0.36 14.31 7.33
CA LEU A 25 1.68 14.58 7.89
C LEU A 25 2.79 14.39 6.84
N LYS A 26 2.72 13.31 6.05
CA LYS A 26 3.70 13.03 4.99
C LYS A 26 3.68 14.09 3.89
N MET A 27 2.51 14.60 3.55
CA MET A 27 2.36 15.68 2.57
C MET A 27 3.03 16.97 3.05
N LEU A 28 2.86 17.32 4.33
CA LEU A 28 3.53 18.46 4.96
C LEU A 28 5.06 18.27 5.00
N GLU A 29 5.55 17.07 5.36
CA GLU A 29 6.98 16.73 5.31
C GLU A 29 7.58 16.96 3.91
N ASN A 30 6.78 16.71 2.86
CA ASN A 30 7.17 16.89 1.47
C ASN A 30 6.97 18.34 0.97
N ASN A 31 6.80 19.32 1.86
CA ASN A 31 6.57 20.75 1.57
C ASN A 31 5.29 21.04 0.76
N ASN A 32 4.29 20.16 0.81
CA ASN A 32 2.95 20.49 0.33
C ASN A 32 2.21 21.21 1.44
N ASP A 33 1.43 22.23 1.09
CA ASP A 33 0.71 23.03 2.07
C ASP A 33 -0.64 23.48 1.50
N SER A 34 -1.68 23.38 2.32
CA SER A 34 -3.01 23.91 2.03
C SER A 34 -3.81 24.08 3.32
N PHE A 35 -4.87 24.87 3.29
CA PHE A 35 -5.67 25.13 4.48
C PHE A 35 -6.28 23.84 5.04
N SER A 36 -6.90 23.05 4.16
CA SER A 36 -7.52 21.79 4.56
C SER A 36 -6.49 20.75 4.99
N LEU A 37 -5.30 20.71 4.36
CA LEU A 37 -4.22 19.80 4.77
C LEU A 37 -3.73 20.08 6.19
N ASN A 38 -3.57 21.37 6.55
CA ASN A 38 -3.16 21.75 7.91
C ASN A 38 -4.17 21.29 8.95
N ILE A 39 -5.46 21.55 8.72
CA ILE A 39 -6.52 21.08 9.62
C ILE A 39 -6.48 19.56 9.70
N HIS A 40 -6.41 18.89 8.55
CA HIS A 40 -6.39 17.44 8.47
C HIS A 40 -5.29 16.81 9.31
N SER A 41 -4.06 17.34 9.21
CA SER A 41 -2.90 16.88 9.97
C SER A 41 -2.99 17.10 11.48
N SER A 42 -3.88 18.00 11.92
CA SER A 42 -4.08 18.38 13.31
C SER A 42 -5.20 17.60 14.02
N LEU A 43 -5.97 16.81 13.27
CA LEU A 43 -7.00 15.96 13.85
C LEU A 43 -6.36 14.93 14.80
N SER A 44 -7.03 14.66 15.92
CA SER A 44 -6.54 13.76 16.96
C SER A 44 -7.63 12.80 17.40
N GLU A 45 -7.23 11.71 18.05
CA GLU A 45 -8.17 10.67 18.47
C GLU A 45 -9.18 11.18 19.53
N PRO A 46 -10.44 10.70 19.49
CA PRO A 46 -10.97 9.72 18.54
C PRO A 46 -11.24 10.34 17.16
N LEU A 47 -10.82 9.65 16.10
CA LEU A 47 -10.97 10.12 14.73
C LEU A 47 -12.36 9.77 14.17
N ASN A 48 -13.07 10.78 13.69
CA ASN A 48 -14.32 10.60 12.95
C ASN A 48 -14.02 10.42 11.46
N ILE A 49 -14.36 9.26 10.89
CA ILE A 49 -14.07 8.94 9.48
C ILE A 49 -14.70 9.95 8.50
N PHE A 50 -15.90 10.46 8.78
CA PHE A 50 -16.55 11.43 7.88
C PHE A 50 -15.83 12.77 7.86
N GLU A 51 -15.32 13.22 9.01
CA GLU A 51 -14.54 14.46 9.11
C GLU A 51 -13.17 14.29 8.44
N VAL A 52 -12.51 13.16 8.72
CA VAL A 52 -11.24 12.78 8.13
C VAL A 52 -11.32 12.76 6.60
N GLU A 53 -12.33 12.10 6.04
CA GLU A 53 -12.51 12.03 4.58
C GLU A 53 -12.89 13.38 3.95
N ASP A 54 -13.70 14.22 4.64
CA ASP A 54 -14.07 15.54 4.13
C ASP A 54 -12.83 16.43 3.97
N TYR A 55 -11.98 16.49 5.00
CA TYR A 55 -10.73 17.25 4.93
C TYR A 55 -9.73 16.65 3.94
N PHE A 56 -9.65 15.32 3.83
CA PHE A 56 -8.85 14.66 2.80
C PHE A 56 -9.26 15.10 1.39
N LYS A 57 -10.56 15.01 1.05
CA LYS A 57 -11.10 15.40 -0.26
C LYS A 57 -10.86 16.88 -0.58
N ARG A 58 -11.02 17.76 0.41
CA ARG A 58 -10.72 19.19 0.26
C ARG A 58 -9.24 19.44 0.04
N ALA A 59 -8.37 18.78 0.80
CA ALA A 59 -6.92 18.89 0.64
C ALA A 59 -6.47 18.42 -0.76
N LEU A 60 -6.99 17.30 -1.27
CA LEU A 60 -6.74 16.86 -2.65
C LEU A 60 -7.11 17.95 -3.67
N SER A 61 -8.30 18.54 -3.54
CA SER A 61 -8.76 19.61 -4.42
C SER A 61 -7.89 20.86 -4.33
N GLU A 62 -7.53 21.30 -3.14
CA GLU A 62 -6.69 22.49 -2.91
C GLU A 62 -5.27 22.30 -3.48
N LEU A 63 -4.71 21.11 -3.32
CA LEU A 63 -3.40 20.71 -3.83
C LEU A 63 -3.42 20.32 -5.32
N LYS A 64 -4.61 20.28 -5.94
CA LYS A 64 -4.83 19.85 -7.34
C LYS A 64 -4.30 18.44 -7.62
N LEU A 65 -4.35 17.57 -6.62
CA LEU A 65 -3.99 16.17 -6.76
C LEU A 65 -5.13 15.42 -7.42
N GLN A 66 -4.78 14.53 -8.34
CA GLN A 66 -5.72 13.60 -8.94
C GLN A 66 -5.63 12.27 -8.21
N GLU A 67 -6.75 11.54 -8.20
CA GLU A 67 -6.76 10.14 -7.80
C GLU A 67 -5.92 9.33 -8.81
N PRO A 68 -4.84 8.66 -8.36
CA PRO A 68 -4.05 7.77 -9.20
C PRO A 68 -4.88 6.58 -9.68
N ALA A 69 -4.47 5.95 -10.79
CA ALA A 69 -5.12 4.73 -11.24
C ALA A 69 -4.88 3.59 -10.24
N PHE A 70 -5.80 2.61 -10.19
CA PHE A 70 -5.67 1.48 -9.28
C PHE A 70 -4.39 0.67 -9.54
N GLU A 71 -4.06 0.48 -10.81
CA GLU A 71 -2.86 -0.22 -11.26
C GLU A 71 -1.59 0.47 -10.76
N GLU A 72 -1.52 1.81 -10.86
CA GLU A 72 -0.39 2.61 -10.34
C GLU A 72 -0.25 2.48 -8.82
N CYS A 73 -1.39 2.44 -8.11
CA CYS A 73 -1.41 2.24 -6.66
C CYS A 73 -0.90 0.85 -6.27
N ALA A 74 -1.34 -0.17 -7.01
CA ALA A 74 -0.99 -1.55 -6.74
C ALA A 74 0.48 -1.84 -7.05
N GLU A 75 1.00 -1.34 -8.17
CA GLU A 75 2.44 -1.40 -8.48
C GLU A 75 3.27 -0.73 -7.39
N TYR A 76 2.86 0.46 -6.94
CA TYR A 76 3.54 1.15 -5.85
C TYR A 76 3.55 0.30 -4.57
N TYR A 77 2.42 -0.32 -4.23
CA TYR A 77 2.30 -1.16 -3.05
C TYR A 77 3.17 -2.42 -3.14
N ILE A 78 3.19 -3.09 -4.29
CA ILE A 78 4.10 -4.22 -4.57
C ILE A 78 5.56 -3.80 -4.35
N GLN A 79 5.96 -2.63 -4.84
CA GLN A 79 7.32 -2.13 -4.62
C GLN A 79 7.62 -1.89 -3.12
N GLN A 80 6.64 -1.46 -2.31
CA GLN A 80 6.84 -1.32 -0.87
C GLN A 80 6.98 -2.69 -0.19
N LEU A 81 6.18 -3.69 -0.57
CA LEU A 81 6.31 -5.06 -0.07
C LEU A 81 7.67 -5.66 -0.43
N ALA A 82 8.10 -5.51 -1.69
CA ALA A 82 9.40 -5.97 -2.15
C ALA A 82 10.56 -5.30 -1.38
N LYS A 83 10.44 -4.01 -1.05
CA LYS A 83 11.44 -3.31 -0.21
C LYS A 83 11.53 -3.88 1.21
N ARG A 84 10.42 -4.36 1.78
CA ARG A 84 10.39 -4.95 3.13
C ARG A 84 11.11 -6.30 3.20
N ILE A 85 11.11 -7.07 2.10
CA ILE A 85 11.89 -8.31 1.99
C ILE A 85 13.38 -8.04 2.29
N PHE A 86 13.95 -6.96 1.74
CA PHE A 86 15.35 -6.60 1.96
C PHE A 86 15.66 -6.06 3.35
N LYS A 87 14.64 -5.67 4.13
CA LYS A 87 14.81 -5.08 5.47
C LYS A 87 14.64 -6.08 6.60
N GLU A 88 14.28 -7.33 6.29
CA GLU A 88 14.00 -8.39 7.28
C GLU A 88 12.92 -7.97 8.31
N GLU A 89 12.04 -7.03 7.95
CA GLU A 89 10.96 -6.53 8.81
C GLU A 89 9.83 -7.58 8.94
N ASP A 90 9.66 -8.43 7.93
CA ASP A 90 8.65 -9.49 7.88
C ASP A 90 9.22 -10.76 7.22
N SER A 91 8.44 -11.85 7.30
CA SER A 91 8.71 -13.07 6.55
C SER A 91 8.78 -12.76 5.06
N ALA A 92 9.97 -12.93 4.47
CA ALA A 92 10.18 -12.76 3.04
C ALA A 92 9.25 -13.67 2.20
N ILE A 93 8.93 -14.84 2.74
CA ILE A 93 8.02 -15.83 2.14
C ILE A 93 6.59 -15.30 2.13
N ASP A 94 6.09 -14.82 3.27
CA ASP A 94 4.72 -14.29 3.38
C ASP A 94 4.54 -13.06 2.48
N LEU A 95 5.58 -12.20 2.42
CA LEU A 95 5.60 -11.06 1.52
C LEU A 95 5.60 -11.48 0.04
N ALA A 96 6.35 -12.51 -0.34
CA ALA A 96 6.36 -13.02 -1.71
C ALA A 96 4.99 -13.58 -2.13
N TYR A 97 4.34 -14.36 -1.28
CA TYR A 97 2.98 -14.86 -1.55
C TYR A 97 1.97 -13.71 -1.65
N LYS A 98 2.06 -12.72 -0.76
CA LYS A 98 1.18 -11.55 -0.82
C LYS A 98 1.34 -10.77 -2.12
N ILE A 99 2.57 -10.63 -2.60
CA ILE A 99 2.83 -9.96 -3.88
C ILE A 99 2.23 -10.77 -5.04
N ASP A 100 2.43 -12.09 -5.06
CA ASP A 100 1.87 -12.98 -6.07
C ASP A 100 0.33 -12.92 -6.10
N GLU A 101 -0.33 -12.94 -4.95
CA GLU A 101 -1.79 -12.77 -4.84
C GLU A 101 -2.26 -11.47 -5.52
N ILE A 102 -1.61 -10.34 -5.21
CA ILE A 102 -1.95 -9.03 -5.78
C ILE A 102 -1.72 -9.04 -7.31
N VAL A 103 -0.61 -9.61 -7.77
CA VAL A 103 -0.30 -9.71 -9.22
C VAL A 103 -1.36 -10.52 -9.95
N ARG A 104 -1.82 -11.65 -9.37
CA ARG A 104 -2.89 -12.49 -9.95
C ARG A 104 -4.23 -11.77 -10.02
N GLU A 105 -4.58 -10.97 -9.00
CA GLU A 105 -5.83 -10.20 -8.98
C GLU A 105 -5.87 -9.11 -10.05
N LEU A 106 -4.72 -8.50 -10.35
CA LEU A 106 -4.64 -7.36 -11.24
C LEU A 106 -4.66 -7.72 -12.73
N ASP A 107 -4.47 -9.01 -13.08
CA ASP A 107 -4.24 -9.46 -14.47
C ASP A 107 -3.12 -8.64 -15.18
N ILE A 108 -2.18 -8.08 -14.40
CA ILE A 108 -1.07 -7.30 -14.94
C ILE A 108 -0.05 -8.27 -15.51
N SER A 109 -0.02 -8.34 -16.84
CA SER A 109 0.78 -9.31 -17.58
C SER A 109 2.22 -8.88 -17.87
N GLU A 110 2.57 -7.59 -17.79
CA GLU A 110 3.90 -7.16 -18.25
C GLU A 110 4.85 -6.84 -17.07
N GLY A 111 5.82 -7.73 -16.85
CA GLY A 111 6.97 -7.48 -15.97
C GLY A 111 6.84 -7.94 -14.52
N LEU A 112 5.65 -8.37 -14.06
CA LEU A 112 5.43 -8.88 -12.70
C LEU A 112 5.32 -10.41 -12.60
N GLU A 113 5.34 -11.13 -13.73
CA GLU A 113 5.32 -12.60 -13.83
C GLU A 113 6.43 -13.29 -13.01
N GLY A 114 7.51 -12.58 -12.72
CA GLY A 114 8.58 -13.07 -11.86
C GLY A 114 8.10 -13.47 -10.46
N TRP A 115 7.08 -12.81 -9.91
CA TRP A 115 6.56 -13.12 -8.59
C TRP A 115 5.82 -14.45 -8.52
N TYR A 116 5.10 -14.80 -9.59
CA TYR A 116 4.51 -16.13 -9.72
C TYR A 116 5.57 -17.23 -9.71
N ASN A 117 6.66 -17.05 -10.48
CA ASN A 117 7.75 -18.03 -10.48
C ASN A 117 8.42 -18.14 -9.11
N ILE A 118 8.54 -17.04 -8.36
CA ILE A 118 9.10 -17.06 -7.02
C ILE A 118 8.19 -17.82 -6.06
N SER A 119 6.87 -17.63 -6.10
CA SER A 119 5.95 -18.38 -5.22
C SER A 119 5.97 -19.87 -5.54
N GLU A 120 5.97 -20.27 -6.81
CA GLU A 120 6.09 -21.69 -7.20
C GLU A 120 7.43 -22.29 -6.74
N MET A 121 8.53 -21.56 -6.83
CA MET A 121 9.83 -22.03 -6.32
C MET A 121 9.84 -22.24 -4.80
N ILE A 122 9.08 -21.43 -4.06
CA ILE A 122 8.92 -21.58 -2.61
C ILE A 122 8.09 -22.83 -2.32
N ASP A 123 6.98 -23.03 -3.03
CA ASP A 123 6.12 -24.21 -2.90
C ASP A 123 6.91 -25.50 -3.18
N ASP A 124 7.65 -25.55 -4.29
CA ASP A 124 8.53 -26.67 -4.66
C ASP A 124 9.55 -27.00 -3.56
N PHE A 125 10.12 -25.96 -2.94
CA PHE A 125 11.10 -26.13 -1.86
C PHE A 125 10.47 -26.81 -0.63
N PHE A 126 9.31 -26.34 -0.19
CA PHE A 126 8.61 -26.91 0.96
C PHE A 126 8.09 -28.33 0.68
N ASP A 127 7.60 -28.60 -0.53
CA ASP A 127 7.15 -29.93 -0.93
C ASP A 127 8.30 -30.94 -0.92
N MET A 128 9.49 -30.54 -1.38
CA MET A 128 10.69 -31.37 -1.26
C MET A 128 11.09 -31.63 0.20
N GLU A 129 11.03 -30.61 1.06
CA GLU A 129 11.39 -30.76 2.48
C GLU A 129 10.51 -31.79 3.20
N ILE A 130 9.21 -31.83 2.89
CA ILE A 130 8.26 -32.82 3.42
C ILE A 130 8.67 -34.24 2.98
N ILE A 131 9.07 -34.43 1.72
CA ILE A 131 9.47 -35.73 1.17
C ILE A 131 10.74 -36.27 1.85
N PHE A 132 11.70 -35.41 2.19
CA PHE A 132 12.97 -35.84 2.81
C PHE A 132 12.90 -36.02 4.34
N GLN A 133 11.80 -35.61 4.98
CA GLN A 133 11.55 -35.83 6.42
C GLN A 133 10.67 -37.07 6.71
N THR A 134 10.18 -37.77 5.67
CA THR A 134 9.41 -39.03 5.78
C THR A 134 10.24 -40.26 5.45
#